data_AF-A0A2W4NHF3-F1
#
_entry.id   AF-A0A2W4NHF3-F1
#
_cell.length_a   1.000
_cell.length_b   1.000
_cell.length_c   1.000
_cell.angle_alpha   90.00
_cell.angle_beta   90.00
_cell.angle_gamma   90.00
#
_symmetry.space_group_name_H-M   'P 1'
#
loop_
_entity.id
_entity.type
_entity.pdbx_description
1 polymer ?
#
loop_
_entity_poly.entity_id
_entity_poly.type
_entity_poly.pdbx_seq_one_letter_code
_entity_poly.pdbx_strand_id
1 'polypeptide(L)'
;VRARACPGERLLVDRKVEEREQLAGVLGGSGRRFDWSLVVELARSRPIILAGGLTPDNVSEAIALVRPWGVDVASGVERATDPRRKDPERVKQFVERARKAERAAAISG
;
A
#
# COMPACT_ATOMS: atom_id res chain seq x y z
N VAL A 1 -9.28 -16.29 2.71
CA VAL A 1 -9.88 -15.73 3.95
C VAL A 1 -11.03 -14.83 3.55
N ARG A 2 -12.23 -15.00 4.14
CA ARG A 2 -13.40 -14.14 3.82
C ARG A 2 -13.23 -12.80 4.56
N ALA A 3 -12.58 -11.83 3.92
CA ALA A 3 -12.28 -10.50 4.48
C ALA A 3 -13.51 -9.80 5.12
N ARG A 4 -14.72 -10.08 4.62
CA ARG A 4 -15.98 -9.55 5.16
C ARG A 4 -16.34 -10.05 6.57
N ALA A 5 -15.82 -11.20 7.00
CA ALA A 5 -16.12 -11.81 8.29
C ALA A 5 -15.16 -11.38 9.42
N CYS A 6 -14.17 -10.53 9.13
CA CYS A 6 -13.23 -10.07 10.15
C CYS A 6 -13.90 -9.03 11.08
N PRO A 7 -13.83 -9.22 12.42
CA PRO A 7 -14.50 -8.35 13.40
C PRO A 7 -13.81 -7.00 13.63
N GLY A 8 -12.65 -6.74 13.01
CA GLY A 8 -11.95 -5.47 13.15
C GLY A 8 -12.68 -4.30 12.47
N GLU A 9 -12.66 -3.11 13.07
CA GLU A 9 -13.25 -1.89 12.50
C GLU A 9 -12.63 -1.48 11.16
N ARG A 10 -11.36 -1.88 10.95
CA ARG A 10 -10.57 -1.60 9.75
C ARG A 10 -9.85 -2.87 9.32
N LEU A 11 -9.63 -3.01 8.02
CA LEU A 11 -8.88 -4.15 7.48
C LEU A 11 -7.57 -3.67 6.86
N LEU A 12 -6.44 -4.16 7.36
CA LEU A 12 -5.16 -4.03 6.67
C LEU A 12 -5.07 -5.10 5.57
N VAL A 13 -4.98 -4.66 4.32
CA VAL A 13 -4.89 -5.54 3.15
C VAL A 13 -3.44 -5.52 2.67
N ASP A 14 -2.73 -6.61 2.92
CA ASP A 14 -1.36 -6.81 2.46
C ASP A 14 -1.30 -7.81 1.31
N ARG A 15 -0.33 -7.61 0.43
CA ARG A 15 -0.05 -8.54 -0.65
C ARG A 15 0.54 -9.82 -0.07
N LYS A 16 -0.02 -10.96 -0.48
CA LYS A 16 0.66 -12.25 -0.30
C LYS A 16 1.89 -12.29 -1.20
N VAL A 17 3.07 -12.35 -0.59
CA VAL A 17 4.30 -12.77 -1.28
C VAL A 17 4.22 -14.30 -1.43
N GLU A 18 4.41 -14.82 -2.63
CA GLU A 18 4.50 -16.27 -2.85
C GLU A 18 5.74 -16.81 -2.10
N GLU A 19 5.62 -17.95 -1.40
CA GLU A 19 6.70 -18.54 -0.57
C GLU A 19 8.02 -18.72 -1.34
N ARG A 20 7.95 -18.97 -2.66
CA ARG A 20 9.13 -19.08 -3.52
C ARG A 20 9.89 -17.76 -3.73
N GLU A 21 9.22 -16.61 -3.64
CA GLU A 21 9.87 -15.28 -3.67
C GLU A 21 10.50 -14.96 -2.30
N GLN A 22 9.87 -15.40 -1.20
CA GLN A 22 10.41 -15.25 0.15
C GLN A 22 11.72 -16.04 0.38
N LEU A 23 11.84 -17.25 -0.17
CA LEU A 23 13.05 -18.07 -0.06
C LEU A 23 14.25 -17.48 -0.82
N ALA A 24 14.01 -16.60 -1.79
CA ALA A 24 15.04 -15.86 -2.53
C ALA A 24 15.44 -14.53 -1.86
N GLY A 25 14.96 -14.27 -0.63
CA GLY A 25 15.22 -13.01 0.08
C GLY A 25 14.45 -11.81 -0.45
N VAL A 26 13.44 -12.03 -1.31
CA VAL A 26 12.59 -10.96 -1.81
C VAL A 26 11.60 -10.57 -0.72
N LEU A 27 11.99 -9.58 0.08
CA LEU A 27 11.07 -8.81 0.92
C LEU A 27 10.02 -8.19 -0.01
N GLY A 28 8.73 -8.25 0.37
CA GLY A 28 7.62 -7.79 -0.46
C GLY A 28 7.93 -6.51 -1.25
N GLY A 29 8.01 -6.65 -2.57
CA GLY A 29 8.56 -5.62 -3.46
C GLY A 29 9.05 -6.11 -4.83
N SER A 30 8.57 -7.25 -5.35
CA SER A 30 9.07 -7.91 -6.57
C SER A 30 8.82 -7.18 -7.91
N GLY A 31 8.44 -5.91 -7.90
CA GLY A 31 8.18 -5.12 -9.12
C GLY A 31 6.95 -5.54 -9.93
N ARG A 32 6.34 -6.69 -9.63
CA ARG A 32 5.02 -7.08 -10.14
C ARG A 32 3.96 -6.21 -9.45
N ARG A 33 3.33 -5.30 -10.19
CA ARG A 33 2.28 -4.40 -9.67
C ARG A 33 1.20 -5.24 -8.98
N PHE A 34 0.82 -4.88 -7.77
CA PHE A 34 -0.32 -5.47 -7.09
C PHE A 34 -1.59 -5.14 -7.91
N ASP A 35 -2.42 -6.14 -8.19
CA ASP A 35 -3.68 -5.90 -8.87
C ASP A 35 -4.68 -5.28 -7.89
N TRP A 36 -4.58 -3.96 -7.79
CA TRP A 36 -5.41 -3.15 -6.90
C TRP A 36 -6.91 -3.28 -7.19
N SER A 37 -7.29 -3.76 -8.39
CA SER A 37 -8.70 -3.95 -8.78
C SER A 37 -9.44 -4.93 -7.87
N LEU A 38 -8.73 -5.93 -7.32
CA LEU A 38 -9.28 -6.93 -6.40
C LEU A 38 -9.71 -6.32 -5.05
N VAL A 39 -9.19 -5.14 -4.72
CA VAL A 39 -9.39 -4.49 -3.41
C VAL A 39 -10.34 -3.29 -3.51
N VAL A 40 -10.59 -2.78 -4.72
CA VAL A 40 -11.53 -1.67 -4.96
C VAL A 40 -12.93 -1.99 -4.41
N GLU A 41 -13.47 -3.18 -4.71
CA GLU A 41 -14.78 -3.59 -4.21
C GLU A 41 -14.82 -3.74 -2.69
N LEU A 42 -13.69 -4.13 -2.09
CA LEU A 42 -13.58 -4.25 -0.63
C LEU A 42 -13.55 -2.86 0.02
N ALA A 43 -12.77 -1.92 -0.55
CA ALA A 43 -12.66 -0.54 -0.10
C ALA A 43 -14.01 0.21 -0.14
N ARG A 44 -14.86 -0.11 -1.14
CA ARG A 44 -16.23 0.42 -1.24
C ARG A 44 -17.15 -0.06 -0.11
N SER A 45 -16.91 -1.27 0.39
CA SER A 45 -17.78 -1.90 1.38
C SER A 45 -17.35 -1.66 2.83
N ARG A 46 -16.05 -1.44 3.08
CA ARG A 46 -15.48 -1.27 4.42
C ARG A 46 -14.22 -0.38 4.39
N PRO A 47 -13.92 0.35 5.47
CA PRO A 47 -12.66 1.08 5.60
C PRO A 47 -11.46 0.13 5.58
N ILE A 48 -10.58 0.31 4.60
CA ILE A 48 -9.34 -0.49 4.49
C ILE A 48 -8.09 0.37 4.63
N ILE A 49 -7.04 -0.25 5.17
CA ILE A 49 -5.66 0.25 5.12
C ILE A 49 -4.94 -0.57 4.04
N LEU A 50 -4.49 0.10 2.99
CA LEU A 50 -3.81 -0.53 1.86
C LEU A 50 -2.32 -0.66 2.16
N ALA A 51 -1.80 -1.89 2.15
CA ALA A 51 -0.40 -2.19 2.39
C ALA A 51 0.19 -3.01 1.22
N GLY A 52 1.49 -3.32 1.33
CA GLY A 52 2.16 -4.26 0.42
C GLY A 52 2.76 -3.59 -0.82
N GLY A 53 4.08 -3.38 -0.80
CA GLY A 53 4.83 -2.88 -1.96
C GLY A 53 4.55 -1.43 -2.34
N LEU A 54 3.94 -0.64 -1.45
CA LEU A 54 3.78 0.80 -1.67
C LEU A 54 5.13 1.51 -1.60
N THR A 55 5.33 2.48 -2.49
CA THR A 55 6.51 3.33 -2.58
C THR A 55 6.07 4.76 -2.84
N PRO A 56 6.95 5.77 -2.70
CA PRO A 56 6.64 7.12 -3.13
C PRO A 56 6.16 7.18 -4.59
N ASP A 57 6.61 6.27 -5.45
CA ASP A 57 6.35 6.32 -6.89
C ASP A 57 4.99 5.77 -7.30
N ASN A 58 4.38 4.91 -6.46
CA ASN A 58 3.09 4.26 -6.78
C ASN A 58 1.94 4.65 -5.83
N VAL A 59 2.21 5.29 -4.69
CA VAL A 59 1.19 5.57 -3.66
C VAL A 59 0.04 6.45 -4.19
N SER A 60 0.33 7.43 -5.05
CA SER A 60 -0.71 8.30 -5.60
C SER A 60 -1.65 7.55 -6.54
N GLU A 61 -1.12 6.64 -7.37
CA GLU A 61 -1.93 5.78 -8.25
C GLU A 61 -2.80 4.82 -7.43
N ALA A 62 -2.22 4.20 -6.40
CA ALA A 62 -2.93 3.29 -5.50
C ALA A 62 -4.10 3.99 -4.79
N ILE A 63 -3.90 5.22 -4.29
CA ILE A 63 -4.96 6.01 -3.65
C ILE A 63 -6.04 6.40 -4.66
N ALA A 64 -5.67 6.88 -5.85
CA ALA A 64 -6.63 7.29 -6.87
C ALA A 64 -7.54 6.14 -7.31
N LEU A 65 -6.96 4.94 -7.46
CA LEU A 65 -7.67 3.75 -7.91
C LEU A 65 -8.52 3.10 -6.81
N VAL A 66 -7.95 2.90 -5.62
CA VAL A 66 -8.59 2.11 -4.54
C VAL A 66 -9.43 2.98 -3.62
N ARG A 67 -9.10 4.28 -3.48
CA ARG A 67 -9.66 5.19 -2.47
C ARG A 67 -9.72 4.54 -1.08
N PRO A 68 -8.59 4.04 -0.56
CA PRO A 68 -8.57 3.36 0.74
C PRO A 68 -8.78 4.38 1.87
N TRP A 69 -9.15 3.90 3.05
CA TRP A 69 -9.22 4.76 4.24
C TRP A 69 -7.82 5.20 4.70
N GLY A 70 -6.81 4.35 4.51
CA GLY A 70 -5.42 4.67 4.80
C GLY A 70 -4.44 3.86 3.94
N VAL A 71 -3.18 4.23 4.00
CA VAL A 71 -2.06 3.50 3.37
C VAL A 71 -1.01 3.18 4.42
N ASP A 72 -0.38 2.02 4.29
CA ASP A 72 0.72 1.56 5.15
C ASP A 72 1.95 1.23 4.30
N VAL A 73 3.13 1.66 4.76
CA VAL A 73 4.39 1.47 4.05
C VAL A 73 5.52 1.03 4.97
N ALA A 74 6.16 -0.08 4.61
CA ALA A 74 7.35 -0.59 5.27
C ALA A 74 8.59 -0.43 4.37
N SER A 75 8.90 -1.43 3.54
CA SER A 75 10.14 -1.51 2.76
C SER A 75 10.29 -0.41 1.71
N GLY A 76 9.20 0.10 1.12
CA GLY A 76 9.27 1.07 0.01
C GLY A 76 9.87 2.44 0.35
N VAL A 77 10.06 2.74 1.64
CA VAL A 77 10.70 3.95 2.16
C VAL A 77 11.99 3.67 2.93
N GLU A 78 12.53 2.45 2.82
CA GLU A 78 13.84 2.09 3.37
C GLU A 78 14.97 2.53 2.43
N ARG A 79 16.18 2.63 2.98
CA ARG A 79 17.40 2.91 2.23
C ARG A 79 17.73 1.72 1.34
N ALA A 80 18.03 1.99 0.07
CA ALA A 80 18.42 0.94 -0.88
C ALA A 80 19.68 0.18 -0.43
N THR A 81 20.59 0.86 0.27
CA THR A 81 21.86 0.29 0.75
C THR A 81 21.81 -0.28 2.16
N ASP A 82 20.71 -0.08 2.90
CA ASP A 82 20.59 -0.48 4.31
C ASP A 82 19.12 -0.87 4.60
N PRO A 83 18.72 -2.11 4.24
CA PRO A 83 17.38 -2.62 4.50
C PRO A 83 17.02 -2.53 5.98
N ARG A 84 15.74 -2.27 6.28
CA ARG A 84 15.20 -1.98 7.63
C ARG A 84 15.53 -0.59 8.18
N ARG A 85 16.40 0.20 7.54
CA ARG A 85 16.62 1.59 7.90
C ARG A 85 15.83 2.53 7.00
N LYS A 86 14.95 3.34 7.58
CA LYS A 86 14.15 4.32 6.84
C LYS A 86 15.02 5.42 6.22
N ASP A 87 14.67 5.81 5.00
CA ASP A 87 15.21 6.99 4.34
C ASP A 87 14.25 8.17 4.60
N PRO A 88 14.66 9.20 5.38
CA PRO A 88 13.80 10.33 5.71
C PRO A 88 13.23 11.05 4.47
N GLU A 89 13.99 11.12 3.38
CA GLU A 89 13.55 11.79 2.16
C GLU A 89 12.47 10.97 1.46
N ARG A 90 12.63 9.64 1.40
CA ARG A 90 11.59 8.76 0.84
C ARG A 90 10.33 8.77 1.70
N VAL A 91 10.45 8.81 3.02
CA VAL A 91 9.29 8.94 3.94
C VAL A 91 8.56 10.26 3.67
N LYS A 92 9.29 11.37 3.58
CA LYS A 92 8.71 12.69 3.26
C LYS A 92 7.97 12.66 1.92
N GLN A 93 8.61 12.18 0.86
CA GLN A 93 8.01 12.07 -0.47
C GLN A 93 6.76 11.18 -0.47
N PHE A 94 6.79 10.06 0.26
CA PHE A 94 5.64 9.17 0.40
C PHE A 94 4.44 9.91 1.01
N VAL A 95 4.64 10.59 2.15
CA VAL A 95 3.58 11.33 2.84
C VAL A 95 3.04 12.47 1.98
N GLU A 96 3.92 13.24 1.34
CA GLU A 96 3.51 14.36 0.46
C GLU A 96 2.65 13.87 -0.71
N ARG A 97 3.10 12.81 -1.39
CA ARG A 97 2.38 12.23 -2.54
C ARG A 97 1.07 11.57 -2.14
N ALA A 98 1.03 10.90 -0.98
CA ALA A 98 -0.20 10.32 -0.43
C ALA A 98 -1.25 11.40 -0.11
N ARG A 99 -0.83 12.45 0.61
CA ARG A 99 -1.70 13.58 0.98
C ARG A 99 -2.18 14.37 -0.23
N LYS A 100 -1.33 14.55 -1.25
CA LYS A 100 -1.73 15.23 -2.50
C LYS A 100 -2.79 14.42 -3.24
N ALA A 101 -2.62 13.10 -3.33
CA ALA A 101 -3.58 12.21 -3.99
C ALA A 101 -4.92 12.17 -3.27
N GLU A 102 -4.92 12.11 -1.93
CA GLU A 102 -6.14 12.15 -1.11
C GLU A 102 -6.96 13.43 -1.35
N ARG A 103 -6.31 14.60 -1.32
CA ARG A 103 -6.98 15.87 -1.66
C ARG A 103 -7.53 15.91 -3.09
N ALA A 104 -6.77 15.40 -4.06
CA ALA A 104 -7.22 15.36 -5.45
C ALA A 104 -8.46 14.45 -5.64
N ALA A 105 -8.49 13.31 -4.94
CA ALA A 105 -9.62 12.40 -4.94
C ALA A 105 -10.87 13.00 -4.26
N ALA A 106 -10.69 13.82 -3.22
CA ALA A 106 -11.77 14.51 -2.53
C ALA A 106 -12.43 15.64 -3.35
N ILE A 107 -11.69 16.25 -4.29
CA ILE A 107 -12.21 17.31 -5.18
C ILE A 107 -13.00 16.71 -6.37
N SER A 108 -12.71 15.46 -6.73
CA SER A 108 -13.27 14.79 -7.92
C SER A 108 -14.45 13.85 -7.60
N GLY A 109 -15.02 13.93 -6.39
CA GLY A 109 -16.14 13.12 -5.91
C GLY A 109 -17.27 14.01 -5.43
#